data_AF-A0A345ZLS8-F1
#
_entry.id   AF-A0A345ZLS8-F1
#
_cell.length_a   1.000
_cell.length_b   1.000
_cell.length_c   1.000
_cell.angle_alpha   90.00
_cell.angle_beta   90.00
_cell.angle_gamma   90.00
#
_symmetry.space_group_name_H-M   'P 1'
#
loop_
_entity.id
_entity.type
_entity.pdbx_description
1 polymer ?
#
loop_
_entity_poly.entity_id
_entity_poly.type
_entity_poly.pdbx_seq_one_letter_code
_entity_poly.pdbx_strand_id
1 'polypeptide(L)'
;MTSQQLQTAADATEGSDLDPVGRVDREIIRQVDLDRATALIERRSASGLLDELAGIVQSLEVADSRTVPRRGTIVGRLLGRDLSAQARARQAYEHVRIRLQLAERRAHDVLAHVRELDEASTHIARQRARLAETAERGREAFDAFACESGARPDAMGRRLDHLTLLLSSWDIAIAHLRLVRQYDELLLARYAHVRDVVVPQWLRRADAALADDEHDGPPPGEPLREALEVLLQVTAPQPAVFPRAEDVRV
;
A
#
# COMPACT_ATOMS: atom_id res chain seq x y z
N MET A 1 -1.54 -10.15 75.82
CA MET A 1 -0.94 -11.11 74.87
C MET A 1 -1.92 -11.33 73.71
N THR A 2 -2.16 -10.29 72.91
CA THR A 2 -3.26 -10.25 71.93
C THR A 2 -2.93 -9.28 70.78
N SER A 3 -1.67 -9.29 70.34
CA SER A 3 -1.24 -8.50 69.18
C SER A 3 -0.43 -9.32 68.17
N GLN A 4 -0.20 -10.62 68.43
CA GLN A 4 0.63 -11.47 67.57
C GLN A 4 -0.18 -12.40 66.63
N GLN A 5 -1.51 -12.47 66.81
CA GLN A 5 -2.40 -13.30 65.97
C GLN A 5 -3.15 -12.53 64.86
N LEU A 6 -3.03 -11.20 64.82
CA LEU A 6 -3.57 -10.40 63.70
C LEU A 6 -2.50 -10.06 62.64
N GLN A 7 -1.22 -10.36 62.91
CA GLN A 7 -0.15 -10.14 61.94
C GLN A 7 -0.04 -11.29 60.90
N THR A 8 -0.59 -12.47 61.20
CA THR A 8 -0.52 -13.64 60.32
C THR A 8 -1.63 -13.70 59.25
N ALA A 9 -2.60 -12.78 59.31
CA ALA A 9 -3.64 -12.64 58.29
C ALA A 9 -3.32 -11.56 57.24
N ALA A 10 -2.25 -10.79 57.43
CA ALA A 10 -1.79 -9.78 56.47
C ALA A 10 -0.75 -10.33 55.46
N ASP A 11 -0.05 -11.41 55.80
CA ASP A 11 0.91 -12.10 54.92
C ASP A 11 0.25 -13.12 53.95
N ALA A 12 -1.08 -13.26 53.97
CA ALA A 12 -1.81 -14.08 53.00
C ALA A 12 -2.12 -13.34 51.68
N THR A 13 -1.55 -12.13 51.50
CA THR A 13 -1.68 -11.34 50.26
C THR A 13 -0.37 -11.30 49.46
N GLU A 14 0.59 -12.19 49.75
CA GLU A 14 1.78 -12.46 48.93
C GLU A 14 1.60 -13.75 48.11
N GLY A 15 0.41 -13.91 47.52
CA GLY A 15 0.06 -15.03 46.63
C GLY A 15 -0.18 -14.62 45.18
N SER A 16 0.30 -13.46 44.74
CA SER A 16 0.12 -12.95 43.37
C SER A 16 1.38 -13.07 42.51
N ASP A 17 2.20 -14.10 42.73
CA ASP A 17 3.34 -14.44 41.85
C ASP A 17 3.18 -15.83 41.18
N LEU A 18 2.00 -16.46 41.36
CA LEU A 18 1.66 -17.78 40.83
C LEU A 18 0.53 -17.76 39.79
N ASP A 19 0.14 -16.61 39.27
CA ASP A 19 -0.75 -16.55 38.11
C ASP A 19 0.07 -16.36 36.81
N PRO A 20 0.61 -17.45 36.21
CA PRO A 20 1.30 -17.36 34.92
C PRO A 20 0.36 -16.84 33.83
N VAL A 21 -0.97 -16.93 34.03
CA VAL A 21 -2.01 -16.50 33.09
C VAL A 21 -2.24 -14.99 33.17
N GLY A 22 -2.20 -14.39 34.37
CA GLY A 22 -2.24 -12.93 34.54
C GLY A 22 -1.01 -12.19 33.96
N ARG A 23 0.13 -12.88 33.84
CA ARG A 23 1.33 -12.37 33.17
C ARG A 23 1.18 -12.38 31.64
N VAL A 24 0.47 -13.37 31.11
CA VAL A 24 0.09 -13.50 29.69
C VAL A 24 -0.87 -12.36 29.29
N ASP A 25 -1.83 -12.01 30.15
CA ASP A 25 -2.76 -10.88 29.92
C ASP A 25 -2.05 -9.51 29.83
N ARG A 26 -1.07 -9.23 30.70
CA ARG A 26 -0.34 -7.95 30.67
C ARG A 26 0.61 -7.79 29.49
N GLU A 27 1.12 -8.90 28.94
CA GLU A 27 2.02 -8.88 27.79
C GLU A 27 1.24 -8.83 26.46
N ILE A 28 0.04 -9.42 26.41
CA ILE A 28 -0.85 -9.44 25.23
C ILE A 28 -1.58 -8.10 25.05
N ILE A 29 -1.92 -7.42 26.15
CA ILE A 29 -2.60 -6.11 26.15
C ILE A 29 -1.55 -4.98 26.16
N ARG A 30 -0.52 -5.07 25.32
CA ARG A 30 0.14 -3.87 24.80
C ARG A 30 -0.54 -3.51 23.49
N GLN A 31 -1.61 -2.72 23.64
CA GLN A 31 -2.46 -2.08 22.63
C GLN A 31 -1.72 -1.21 21.58
N VAL A 32 -0.42 -1.39 21.37
CA VAL A 32 0.45 -0.40 20.71
C VAL A 32 0.77 -0.73 19.24
N ASP A 33 0.55 -1.96 18.77
CA ASP A 33 0.93 -2.32 17.38
C ASP A 33 -0.22 -2.28 16.36
N LEU A 34 -1.47 -2.48 16.78
CA LEU A 34 -2.62 -2.38 15.86
C LEU A 34 -2.93 -0.92 15.47
N ASP A 35 -2.74 0.02 16.39
CA ASP A 35 -2.90 1.45 16.13
C ASP A 35 -1.83 1.94 15.15
N ARG A 36 -0.59 1.44 15.31
CA ARG A 36 0.49 1.71 14.35
C ARG A 36 0.19 1.14 12.97
N ALA A 37 -0.32 -0.10 12.90
CA ALA A 37 -0.75 -0.71 11.64
C ALA A 37 -1.86 0.10 10.97
N THR A 38 -2.85 0.54 11.75
CA THR A 38 -3.97 1.36 11.27
C THR A 38 -3.46 2.70 10.74
N ALA A 39 -2.58 3.39 11.49
CA ALA A 39 -1.99 4.65 11.05
C ALA A 39 -1.18 4.50 9.74
N LEU A 40 -0.48 3.37 9.55
CA LEU A 40 0.21 3.07 8.30
C LEU A 40 -0.74 2.79 7.14
N ILE A 41 -1.87 2.12 7.39
CA ILE A 41 -2.91 1.86 6.37
C ILE A 41 -3.60 3.16 5.95
N GLU A 42 -3.88 4.06 6.90
CA GLU A 42 -4.55 5.34 6.64
C GLU A 42 -3.64 6.41 6.02
N ARG A 43 -2.32 6.19 6.06
CA ARG A 43 -1.33 7.13 5.53
C ARG A 43 -1.51 7.29 4.01
N ARG A 44 -1.87 8.50 3.57
CA ARG A 44 -2.08 8.85 2.16
C ARG A 44 -0.78 9.15 1.39
N SER A 45 0.23 8.28 1.50
CA SER A 45 1.50 8.42 0.75
C SER A 45 1.28 8.32 -0.78
N ALA A 46 0.39 7.42 -1.20
CA ALA A 46 0.11 7.11 -2.60
C ALA A 46 -0.65 8.21 -3.36
N SER A 47 -1.51 8.99 -2.67
CA SER A 47 -2.36 9.97 -3.35
C SER A 47 -1.55 11.08 -4.02
N GLY A 48 -0.49 11.55 -3.35
CA GLY A 48 0.39 12.59 -3.90
C GLY A 48 1.10 12.13 -5.18
N LEU A 49 1.49 10.87 -5.28
CA LEU A 49 2.12 10.33 -6.50
C LEU A 49 1.09 10.17 -7.62
N LEU A 50 -0.13 9.71 -7.31
CA LEU A 50 -1.22 9.63 -8.28
C LEU A 50 -1.58 11.00 -8.88
N ASP A 51 -1.65 12.04 -8.05
CA ASP A 51 -1.95 13.40 -8.50
C ASP A 51 -0.89 13.91 -9.47
N GLU A 52 0.40 13.62 -9.21
CA GLU A 52 1.47 14.00 -10.14
C GLU A 52 1.44 13.18 -11.44
N LEU A 53 1.15 11.88 -11.37
CA LEU A 53 0.99 11.05 -12.56
C LEU A 53 -0.17 11.52 -13.44
N ALA A 54 -1.33 11.82 -12.84
CA ALA A 54 -2.48 12.38 -13.55
C ALA A 54 -2.13 13.73 -14.18
N GLY A 55 -1.41 14.59 -13.46
CA GLY A 55 -0.94 15.87 -13.98
C GLY A 55 0.05 15.75 -15.13
N ILE A 56 0.92 14.74 -15.13
CA ILE A 56 1.82 14.44 -16.26
C ILE A 56 0.99 14.04 -17.48
N VAL A 57 0.09 13.05 -17.34
CA VAL A 57 -0.75 12.58 -18.45
C VAL A 57 -1.57 13.74 -19.04
N GLN A 58 -2.21 14.54 -18.21
CA GLN A 58 -2.96 15.71 -18.65
C GLN A 58 -2.08 16.73 -19.40
N SER A 59 -0.84 16.96 -18.94
CA SER A 59 0.09 17.87 -19.61
C SER A 59 0.50 17.36 -20.99
N LEU A 60 0.67 16.03 -21.13
CA LEU A 60 0.97 15.40 -22.41
C LEU A 60 -0.21 15.49 -23.38
N GLU A 61 -1.45 15.31 -22.89
CA GLU A 61 -2.68 15.43 -23.69
C GLU A 61 -2.91 16.84 -24.23
N VAL A 62 -2.76 17.87 -23.38
CA VAL A 62 -2.91 19.27 -23.79
C VAL A 62 -1.88 19.67 -24.85
N ALA A 63 -0.71 19.01 -24.84
CA ALA A 63 0.38 19.28 -25.75
C ALA A 63 0.31 18.52 -27.08
N ASP A 64 -0.55 17.49 -27.19
CA ASP A 64 -0.66 16.69 -28.41
C ASP A 64 -1.34 17.49 -29.54
N SER A 65 -0.50 17.98 -30.45
CA SER A 65 -0.88 18.78 -31.62
C SER A 65 -1.78 18.06 -32.63
N ARG A 66 -1.92 16.73 -32.55
CA ARG A 66 -2.79 15.93 -33.44
C ARG A 66 -4.29 16.19 -33.26
N THR A 67 -4.69 16.81 -32.15
CA THR A 67 -6.08 17.23 -31.90
C THR A 67 -6.46 18.54 -32.61
N VAL A 68 -5.48 19.27 -33.15
CA VAL A 68 -5.73 20.49 -33.91
C VAL A 68 -5.78 20.14 -35.41
N PRO A 69 -6.91 20.36 -36.11
CA PRO A 69 -7.01 20.02 -37.53
C PRO A 69 -5.95 20.75 -38.34
N ARG A 70 -5.04 19.96 -38.95
CA ARG A 70 -3.95 20.41 -39.82
C ARG A 70 -4.50 20.91 -41.16
N ARG A 71 -4.96 22.15 -41.17
CA ARG A 71 -5.12 22.97 -42.39
C ARG A 71 -4.46 24.32 -42.16
N GLY A 72 -3.14 24.31 -42.04
CA GLY A 72 -2.34 25.53 -41.96
C GLY A 72 -1.89 25.96 -43.34
N THR A 73 -2.67 26.81 -44.00
CA THR A 73 -2.24 27.56 -45.19
C THR A 73 -0.95 28.34 -44.89
N ILE A 74 -0.13 28.61 -45.90
CA ILE A 74 1.13 29.39 -45.81
C ILE A 74 0.96 30.71 -45.03
N VAL A 75 -0.24 31.29 -45.08
CA VAL A 75 -0.64 32.49 -44.34
C VAL A 75 -0.69 32.29 -42.82
N GLY A 76 -1.07 31.10 -42.33
CA GLY A 76 -1.05 30.77 -40.90
C GLY A 76 0.35 30.61 -40.32
N ARG A 77 1.33 30.22 -41.16
CA ARG A 77 2.75 30.13 -40.80
C ARG A 77 3.40 31.51 -40.63
N LEU A 78 3.01 32.49 -41.44
CA LEU A 78 3.48 33.88 -41.33
C LEU A 78 2.81 34.66 -40.18
N LEU A 79 1.62 34.27 -39.74
CA LEU A 79 0.86 34.93 -38.66
C LEU A 79 1.19 34.41 -37.24
N GLY A 80 2.24 33.61 -37.06
CA GLY A 80 2.70 33.20 -35.72
C GLY A 80 1.91 32.05 -35.08
N ARG A 81 1.02 31.38 -35.82
CA ARG A 81 0.31 30.18 -35.32
C ARG A 81 1.30 29.05 -34.97
N ASP A 82 2.38 28.95 -35.72
CA ASP A 82 3.43 27.95 -35.52
C ASP A 82 4.30 28.25 -34.29
N LEU A 83 4.63 29.53 -34.08
CA LEU A 83 5.30 29.99 -32.84
C LEU A 83 4.45 29.71 -31.61
N SER A 84 3.13 29.86 -31.70
CA SER A 84 2.22 29.53 -30.60
C SER A 84 2.15 28.02 -30.31
N ALA A 85 2.31 27.17 -31.33
CA ALA A 85 2.34 25.72 -31.18
C ALA A 85 3.67 25.27 -30.55
N GLN A 86 4.79 25.83 -31.02
CA GLN A 86 6.10 25.61 -30.42
C GLN A 86 6.18 26.13 -28.98
N ALA A 87 5.61 27.31 -28.68
CA ALA A 87 5.55 27.84 -27.32
C ALA A 87 4.73 26.94 -26.38
N ARG A 88 3.59 26.42 -26.85
CA ARG A 88 2.78 25.43 -26.09
C ARG A 88 3.52 24.12 -25.85
N ALA A 89 4.23 23.61 -26.85
CA ALA A 89 5.04 22.40 -26.71
C ALA A 89 6.19 22.58 -25.71
N ARG A 90 6.90 23.73 -25.74
CA ARG A 90 7.94 24.08 -24.76
C ARG A 90 7.38 24.22 -23.35
N GLN A 91 6.22 24.87 -23.21
CA GLN A 91 5.55 25.02 -21.92
C GLN A 91 5.13 23.66 -21.35
N ALA A 92 4.58 22.78 -22.19
CA ALA A 92 4.22 21.43 -21.78
C ALA A 92 5.45 20.61 -21.36
N TYR A 93 6.56 20.72 -22.08
CA TYR A 93 7.82 20.09 -21.69
C TYR A 93 8.27 20.53 -20.29
N GLU A 94 8.28 21.84 -20.02
CA GLU A 94 8.64 22.35 -18.70
C GLU A 94 7.69 21.87 -17.60
N HIS A 95 6.38 21.84 -17.87
CA HIS A 95 5.40 21.32 -16.93
C HIS A 95 5.60 19.83 -16.64
N VAL A 96 5.82 19.01 -17.67
CA VAL A 96 6.11 17.58 -17.53
C VAL A 96 7.41 17.37 -16.75
N ARG A 97 8.46 18.15 -17.04
CA ARG A 97 9.74 18.09 -16.32
C ARG A 97 9.58 18.40 -14.84
N ILE A 98 8.89 19.49 -14.50
CA ILE A 98 8.64 19.87 -13.11
C ILE A 98 7.83 18.78 -12.39
N ARG A 99 6.77 18.28 -13.02
CA ARG A 99 5.94 17.22 -12.43
C ARG A 99 6.68 15.91 -12.27
N LEU A 100 7.58 15.54 -13.19
CA LEU A 100 8.43 14.36 -13.01
C LEU A 100 9.36 14.49 -11.80
N GLN A 101 9.90 15.68 -11.55
CA GLN A 101 10.71 15.95 -10.34
C GLN A 101 9.88 15.87 -9.06
N LEU A 102 8.63 16.34 -9.08
CA LEU A 102 7.71 16.21 -7.95
C LEU A 102 7.31 14.74 -7.74
N ALA A 103 6.94 14.04 -8.81
CA ALA A 103 6.61 12.62 -8.80
C ALA A 103 7.77 11.76 -8.29
N GLU A 104 9.02 12.11 -8.62
CA GLU A 104 10.20 11.43 -8.08
C GLU A 104 10.26 11.54 -6.55
N ARG A 105 10.06 12.73 -5.98
CA ARG A 105 10.03 12.91 -4.53
C ARG A 105 8.89 12.11 -3.90
N ARG A 106 7.70 12.14 -4.50
CA ARG A 106 6.55 11.35 -4.02
C ARG A 106 6.80 9.84 -4.12
N ALA A 107 7.50 9.38 -5.16
CA ALA A 107 7.90 7.98 -5.29
C ALA A 107 8.87 7.56 -4.18
N HIS A 108 9.77 8.45 -3.74
CA HIS A 108 10.61 8.18 -2.56
C HIS A 108 9.80 8.08 -1.27
N ASP A 109 8.79 8.94 -1.08
CA ASP A 109 7.88 8.85 0.07
C ASP A 109 7.12 7.52 0.09
N VAL A 110 6.62 7.07 -1.06
CA VAL A 110 5.94 5.77 -1.21
C VAL A 110 6.91 4.61 -0.97
N LEU A 111 8.15 4.68 -1.47
CA LEU A 111 9.18 3.67 -1.19
C LEU A 111 9.51 3.57 0.31
N ALA A 112 9.57 4.71 1.01
CA ALA A 112 9.77 4.71 2.45
C ALA A 112 8.59 4.05 3.18
N HIS A 113 7.36 4.37 2.76
CA HIS A 113 6.15 3.78 3.33
C HIS A 113 6.07 2.26 3.10
N VAL A 114 6.44 1.76 1.91
CA VAL A 114 6.54 0.31 1.63
C VAL A 114 7.47 -0.38 2.63
N ARG A 115 8.63 0.22 2.93
CA ARG A 115 9.58 -0.33 3.92
C ARG A 115 8.98 -0.34 5.33
N GLU A 116 8.31 0.74 5.73
CA GLU A 116 7.61 0.81 7.02
C GLU A 116 6.52 -0.26 7.13
N LEU A 117 5.77 -0.51 6.05
CA LEU A 117 4.74 -1.57 5.97
C LEU A 117 5.36 -2.96 6.12
N ASP A 118 6.50 -3.23 5.47
CA ASP A 118 7.21 -4.51 5.58
C ASP A 118 7.74 -4.77 6.99
N GLU A 119 8.34 -3.75 7.60
CA GLU A 119 8.82 -3.82 8.98
C GLU A 119 7.68 -4.08 9.96
N ALA A 120 6.56 -3.35 9.82
CA ALA A 120 5.39 -3.52 10.66
C ALA A 120 4.75 -4.91 10.46
N SER A 121 4.59 -5.36 9.21
CA SER A 121 4.04 -6.68 8.89
C SER A 121 4.89 -7.80 9.51
N THR A 122 6.22 -7.71 9.40
CA THR A 122 7.16 -8.67 10.00
C THR A 122 7.13 -8.62 11.53
N HIS A 123 6.95 -7.43 12.11
CA HIS A 123 6.83 -7.29 13.56
C HIS A 123 5.57 -7.97 14.10
N ILE A 124 4.41 -7.64 13.53
CA ILE A 124 3.11 -8.19 13.93
C ILE A 124 3.07 -9.70 13.70
N ALA A 125 3.61 -10.20 12.57
CA ALA A 125 3.68 -11.63 12.30
C ALA A 125 4.50 -12.40 13.36
N ARG A 126 5.60 -11.82 13.85
CA ARG A 126 6.40 -12.44 14.93
C ARG A 126 5.67 -12.45 16.26
N GLN A 127 5.01 -11.35 16.62
CA GLN A 127 4.22 -11.29 17.84
C GLN A 127 3.05 -12.27 17.78
N ARG A 128 2.36 -12.35 16.62
CA ARG A 128 1.28 -13.31 16.37
C ARG A 128 1.75 -14.74 16.59
N ALA A 129 2.91 -15.12 16.02
CA ALA A 129 3.45 -16.47 16.17
C ALA A 129 3.70 -16.83 17.64
N ARG A 130 4.27 -15.91 18.43
CA ARG A 130 4.48 -16.11 19.87
C ARG A 130 3.16 -16.25 20.64
N LEU A 131 2.16 -15.46 20.28
CA LEU A 131 0.83 -15.53 20.88
C LEU A 131 0.12 -16.85 20.53
N ALA A 132 0.23 -17.30 19.28
CA ALA A 132 -0.34 -18.56 18.83
C ALA A 132 0.26 -19.75 19.57
N GLU A 133 1.59 -19.79 19.74
CA GLU A 133 2.27 -20.82 20.52
C GLU A 133 1.82 -20.82 21.99
N THR A 134 1.63 -19.63 22.57
CA THR A 134 1.14 -19.50 23.95
C THR A 134 -0.31 -19.98 24.09
N ALA A 135 -1.17 -19.65 23.12
CA ALA A 135 -2.56 -20.10 23.10
C ALA A 135 -2.67 -21.62 22.90
N GLU A 136 -1.80 -22.21 22.08
CA GLU A 136 -1.73 -23.65 21.86
C GLU A 136 -1.30 -24.39 23.12
N ARG A 137 -0.20 -23.97 23.76
CA ARG A 137 0.22 -24.51 25.07
C ARG A 137 -0.86 -24.35 26.14
N GLY A 138 -1.59 -23.24 26.12
CA GLY A 138 -2.73 -23.00 27.00
C GLY A 138 -3.90 -23.96 26.77
N ARG A 139 -4.21 -24.28 25.51
CA ARG A 139 -5.24 -25.28 25.13
C ARG A 139 -4.85 -26.68 25.59
N GLU A 140 -3.61 -27.11 25.32
CA GLU A 140 -3.10 -28.41 25.76
C GLU A 140 -3.20 -28.59 27.27
N ALA A 141 -2.79 -27.57 28.04
CA ALA A 141 -2.89 -27.58 29.49
C ALA A 141 -4.36 -27.59 29.99
N PHE A 142 -5.25 -26.86 29.33
CA PHE A 142 -6.68 -26.86 29.66
C PHE A 142 -7.33 -28.22 29.40
N ASP A 143 -7.00 -28.87 28.29
CA ASP A 143 -7.51 -30.20 27.96
C ASP A 143 -6.98 -31.27 28.93
N ALA A 144 -5.70 -31.22 29.29
CA ALA A 144 -5.12 -32.11 30.30
C ALA A 144 -5.82 -31.94 31.66
N PHE A 145 -6.01 -30.69 32.12
CA PHE A 145 -6.72 -30.41 33.36
C PHE A 145 -8.17 -30.91 33.33
N ALA A 146 -8.88 -30.73 32.21
CA ALA A 146 -10.25 -31.20 32.06
C ALA A 146 -10.36 -32.72 32.13
N CYS A 147 -9.38 -33.45 31.57
CA CYS A 147 -9.29 -34.90 31.67
C CYS A 147 -9.03 -35.38 33.11
N GLU A 148 -8.13 -34.71 33.85
CA GLU A 148 -7.77 -35.08 35.22
C GLU A 148 -8.86 -34.75 36.24
N SER A 149 -9.46 -33.56 36.13
CA SER A 149 -10.44 -33.04 37.09
C SER A 149 -11.88 -33.46 36.80
N GLY A 150 -12.17 -33.93 35.58
CA GLY A 150 -13.53 -34.19 35.11
C GLY A 150 -14.40 -32.92 34.98
N ALA A 151 -13.81 -31.73 35.14
CA ALA A 151 -14.50 -30.45 35.10
C ALA A 151 -13.83 -29.50 34.09
N ARG A 152 -14.64 -28.74 33.36
CA ARG A 152 -14.15 -27.70 32.44
C ARG A 152 -14.45 -26.33 33.03
N PRO A 153 -13.44 -25.62 33.56
CA PRO A 153 -13.67 -24.27 34.08
C PRO A 153 -14.00 -23.31 32.92
N ASP A 154 -15.27 -22.89 32.86
CA ASP A 154 -15.82 -21.97 31.83
C ASP A 154 -14.99 -20.70 31.61
N ALA A 155 -14.39 -20.15 32.67
CA ALA A 155 -13.59 -18.94 32.57
C ALA A 155 -12.33 -19.13 31.72
N MET A 156 -11.70 -20.31 31.77
CA MET A 156 -10.49 -20.60 30.98
C MET A 156 -10.85 -20.82 29.51
N GLY A 157 -11.93 -21.56 29.23
CA GLY A 157 -12.43 -21.76 27.86
C GLY A 157 -12.72 -20.42 27.15
N ARG A 158 -13.49 -19.54 27.80
CA ARG A 158 -13.78 -18.20 27.26
C ARG A 158 -12.53 -17.35 27.00
N ARG A 159 -11.47 -17.51 27.81
CA ARG A 159 -10.20 -16.80 27.60
C ARG A 159 -9.46 -17.31 26.38
N LEU A 160 -9.38 -18.63 26.19
CA LEU A 160 -8.75 -19.24 25.00
C LEU A 160 -9.52 -18.90 23.71
N ASP A 161 -10.84 -18.82 23.79
CA ASP A 161 -11.68 -18.34 22.69
C ASP A 161 -11.37 -16.87 22.36
N HIS A 162 -11.22 -16.02 23.37
CA HIS A 162 -10.83 -14.62 23.19
C HIS A 162 -9.44 -14.48 22.53
N LEU A 163 -8.45 -15.26 22.97
CA LEU A 163 -7.12 -15.27 22.33
C LEU A 163 -7.18 -15.70 20.86
N THR A 164 -8.03 -16.68 20.55
CA THR A 164 -8.24 -17.13 19.16
C THR A 164 -8.84 -16.01 18.31
N LEU A 165 -9.82 -15.28 18.86
CA LEU A 165 -10.39 -14.11 18.20
C LEU A 165 -9.35 -13.00 18.00
N LEU A 166 -8.50 -12.72 18.99
CA LEU A 166 -7.39 -11.76 18.84
C LEU A 166 -6.42 -12.17 17.73
N LEU A 167 -6.01 -13.44 17.68
CA LEU A 167 -5.13 -13.96 16.62
C LEU A 167 -5.74 -13.76 15.22
N SER A 168 -7.04 -14.03 15.06
CA SER A 168 -7.75 -13.81 13.79
C SER A 168 -7.77 -12.33 13.39
N SER A 169 -7.93 -11.41 14.35
CA SER A 169 -7.89 -9.96 14.06
C SER A 169 -6.51 -9.50 13.56
N TRP A 170 -5.45 -10.11 14.06
CA TRP A 170 -4.07 -9.81 13.62
C TRP A 170 -3.79 -10.37 12.24
N ASP A 171 -4.36 -11.53 11.89
CA ASP A 171 -4.29 -12.07 10.52
C ASP A 171 -4.92 -11.11 9.51
N ILE A 172 -6.08 -10.54 9.84
CA ILE A 172 -6.74 -9.53 9.01
C ILE A 172 -5.85 -8.29 8.88
N ALA A 173 -5.29 -7.79 9.97
CA ALA A 173 -4.40 -6.62 9.93
C ALA A 173 -3.16 -6.86 9.05
N ILE A 174 -2.51 -8.03 9.18
CA ILE A 174 -1.38 -8.42 8.33
C ILE A 174 -1.80 -8.47 6.85
N ALA A 175 -2.98 -9.02 6.56
CA ALA A 175 -3.52 -9.06 5.20
C ALA A 175 -3.75 -7.66 4.63
N HIS A 176 -4.31 -6.74 5.41
CA HIS A 176 -4.49 -5.34 5.00
C HIS A 176 -3.16 -4.63 4.72
N LEU A 177 -2.15 -4.80 5.59
CA LEU A 177 -0.82 -4.23 5.36
C LEU A 177 -0.20 -4.74 4.04
N ARG A 178 -0.34 -6.03 3.75
CA ARG A 178 0.14 -6.62 2.49
C ARG A 178 -0.59 -6.06 1.28
N LEU A 179 -1.90 -5.85 1.37
CA LEU A 179 -2.68 -5.27 0.28
C LEU A 179 -2.24 -3.83 -0.02
N VAL A 180 -2.06 -3.00 1.01
CA VAL A 180 -1.56 -1.62 0.84
C VAL A 180 -0.16 -1.65 0.22
N ARG A 181 0.72 -2.52 0.69
CA ARG A 181 2.06 -2.67 0.13
C ARG A 181 2.05 -3.03 -1.37
N GLN A 182 1.22 -4.00 -1.75
CA GLN A 182 1.06 -4.40 -3.16
C GLN A 182 0.55 -3.25 -4.02
N TYR A 183 -0.38 -2.46 -3.49
CA TYR A 183 -0.88 -1.27 -4.17
C TYR A 183 0.23 -0.24 -4.41
N ASP A 184 1.05 0.03 -3.40
CA ASP A 184 2.17 0.97 -3.49
C ASP A 184 3.25 0.48 -4.48
N GLU A 185 3.57 -0.81 -4.49
CA GLU A 185 4.47 -1.43 -5.47
C GLU A 185 3.95 -1.25 -6.91
N LEU A 186 2.65 -1.48 -7.14
CA LEU A 186 2.02 -1.27 -8.45
C LEU A 186 2.08 0.21 -8.87
N LEU A 187 1.86 1.13 -7.94
CA LEU A 187 1.93 2.56 -8.21
C LEU A 187 3.35 3.00 -8.57
N LEU A 188 4.37 2.48 -7.89
CA LEU A 188 5.77 2.72 -8.21
C LEU A 188 6.14 2.16 -9.59
N ALA A 189 5.67 0.96 -9.93
CA ALA A 189 5.86 0.37 -11.26
C ALA A 189 5.22 1.23 -12.35
N ARG A 190 4.01 1.76 -12.09
CA ARG A 190 3.34 2.69 -13.01
C ARG A 190 4.12 3.99 -13.17
N TYR A 191 4.67 4.55 -12.09
CA TYR A 191 5.53 5.73 -12.18
C TYR A 191 6.78 5.48 -13.03
N ALA A 192 7.48 4.37 -12.80
CA ALA A 192 8.64 3.99 -13.61
C ALA A 192 8.27 3.86 -15.10
N HIS A 193 7.13 3.24 -15.41
CA HIS A 193 6.65 3.13 -16.78
C HIS A 193 6.36 4.50 -17.43
N VAL A 194 5.70 5.42 -16.72
CA VAL A 194 5.45 6.77 -17.23
C VAL A 194 6.75 7.52 -17.51
N ARG A 195 7.71 7.44 -16.57
CA ARG A 195 9.01 8.10 -16.68
C ARG A 195 9.87 7.53 -17.80
N ASP A 196 9.93 6.21 -17.93
CA ASP A 196 10.92 5.53 -18.77
C ASP A 196 10.39 5.19 -20.18
N VAL A 197 9.06 5.11 -20.34
CA VAL A 197 8.43 4.73 -21.60
C VAL A 197 7.56 5.85 -22.15
N VAL A 198 6.53 6.25 -21.41
CA VAL A 198 5.49 7.16 -21.93
C VAL A 198 6.06 8.53 -22.29
N VAL A 199 6.76 9.18 -21.35
CA VAL A 199 7.33 10.51 -21.58
C VAL A 199 8.38 10.49 -22.71
N PRO A 200 9.37 9.57 -22.73
CA PRO A 200 10.33 9.50 -23.83
C PRO A 200 9.69 9.21 -25.19
N GLN A 201 8.65 8.37 -25.23
CA GLN A 201 7.95 8.07 -26.48
C GLN A 201 7.13 9.25 -26.98
N TRP A 202 6.53 10.03 -26.08
CA TRP A 202 5.88 11.29 -26.42
C TRP A 202 6.89 12.30 -26.99
N LEU A 203 8.05 12.46 -26.35
CA LEU A 203 9.13 13.35 -26.84
C LEU A 203 9.55 12.98 -28.27
N ARG A 204 9.85 11.69 -28.52
CA ARG A 204 10.22 11.22 -29.86
C ARG A 204 9.15 11.53 -30.92
N ARG A 205 7.86 11.43 -30.56
CA ARG A 205 6.76 11.76 -31.46
C ARG A 205 6.63 13.26 -31.70
N ALA A 206 6.83 14.08 -30.66
CA ALA A 206 6.83 15.53 -30.78
C ALA A 206 7.99 16.00 -31.68
N ASP A 207 9.18 15.44 -31.51
CA ASP A 207 10.36 15.74 -32.34
C ASP A 207 10.15 15.29 -33.80
N ALA A 208 9.62 14.08 -34.01
CA ALA A 208 9.31 13.59 -35.36
C ALA A 208 8.26 14.47 -36.06
N ALA A 209 7.26 14.96 -35.34
CA ALA A 209 6.26 15.87 -35.89
C ALA A 209 6.83 17.23 -36.30
N LEU A 210 7.91 17.69 -35.65
CA LEU A 210 8.64 18.89 -36.03
C LEU A 210 9.56 18.65 -37.23
N ALA A 211 10.15 17.45 -37.34
CA ALA A 211 11.02 17.06 -38.46
C ALA A 211 10.24 16.75 -39.76
N ASP A 212 9.06 16.14 -39.66
CA ASP A 212 8.15 15.93 -40.81
C ASP A 212 7.62 17.26 -41.39
N ASP A 213 7.56 18.34 -40.59
CA ASP A 213 7.25 19.69 -41.10
C ASP A 213 8.33 20.21 -42.07
N GLU A 214 9.52 19.59 -42.06
CA GLU A 214 10.66 19.86 -42.95
C GLU A 214 10.73 18.91 -44.16
N HIS A 215 9.96 17.80 -44.16
CA HIS A 215 9.95 16.79 -45.23
C HIS A 215 8.52 16.28 -45.52
N ASP A 216 7.96 16.72 -46.66
CA ASP A 216 6.60 16.40 -47.13
C ASP A 216 6.43 14.89 -47.40
N GLY A 217 6.00 14.11 -46.40
CA GLY A 217 5.78 12.67 -46.47
C GLY A 217 4.53 12.20 -45.70
N PRO A 218 3.85 11.12 -46.13
CA PRO A 218 2.59 10.69 -45.52
C PRO A 218 2.82 10.03 -44.15
N PRO A 219 1.95 10.26 -43.15
CA PRO A 219 2.18 9.84 -41.78
C PRO A 219 1.93 8.33 -41.57
N PRO A 220 2.72 7.64 -40.73
CA PRO A 220 2.36 6.32 -40.23
C PRO A 220 1.23 6.45 -39.19
N GLY A 221 0.21 5.60 -39.35
CA GLY A 221 -1.00 5.57 -38.55
C GLY A 221 -0.94 4.59 -37.39
N GLU A 222 -1.16 5.11 -36.18
CA GLU A 222 -1.98 4.53 -35.11
C GLU A 222 -2.19 5.65 -34.05
N PRO A 223 -3.42 5.93 -33.59
CA PRO A 223 -3.67 7.01 -32.65
C PRO A 223 -3.04 6.67 -31.30
N LEU A 224 -2.24 7.60 -30.76
CA LEU A 224 -1.57 7.51 -29.45
C LEU A 224 -2.53 7.06 -28.33
N ARG A 225 -3.81 7.40 -28.46
CA ARG A 225 -4.89 6.99 -27.56
C ARG A 225 -5.11 5.48 -27.54
N GLU A 226 -5.17 4.80 -28.68
CA GLU A 226 -5.31 3.32 -28.72
C GLU A 226 -4.07 2.65 -28.15
N ALA A 227 -2.88 3.17 -28.46
CA ALA A 227 -1.63 2.65 -27.91
C ALA A 227 -1.56 2.83 -26.38
N LEU A 228 -1.98 3.99 -25.85
CA LEU A 228 -2.03 4.27 -24.42
C LEU A 228 -3.15 3.51 -23.71
N GLU A 229 -4.35 3.39 -24.29
CA GLU A 229 -5.47 2.61 -23.72
C GLU A 229 -5.11 1.12 -23.64
N VAL A 230 -4.49 0.55 -24.68
CA VAL A 230 -4.01 -0.85 -24.68
C VAL A 230 -2.89 -1.04 -23.66
N LEU A 231 -1.92 -0.11 -23.57
CA LEU A 231 -0.81 -0.21 -22.60
C LEU A 231 -1.26 -0.03 -21.14
N LEU A 232 -2.23 0.84 -20.89
CA LEU A 232 -2.84 1.04 -19.57
C LEU A 232 -3.73 -0.15 -19.17
N GLN A 233 -4.34 -0.85 -20.13
CA GLN A 233 -5.08 -2.10 -19.89
C GLN A 233 -4.15 -3.29 -19.62
N VAL A 234 -3.01 -3.39 -20.32
CA VAL A 234 -2.03 -4.48 -20.11
C VAL A 234 -1.30 -4.36 -18.77
N THR A 235 -1.24 -3.16 -18.19
CA THR A 235 -0.69 -2.89 -16.85
C THR A 235 -1.76 -2.78 -15.75
N ALA A 236 -3.03 -3.03 -16.09
CA ALA A 236 -4.07 -3.23 -15.08
C ALA A 236 -3.79 -4.56 -14.34
N PRO A 237 -3.86 -4.60 -13.00
CA PRO A 237 -3.59 -5.82 -12.27
C PRO A 237 -4.55 -6.91 -12.73
N GLN A 238 -4.05 -8.15 -12.90
CA GLN A 238 -4.94 -9.30 -12.76
C GLN A 238 -5.65 -9.14 -11.42
N PRO A 239 -6.99 -9.35 -11.36
CA PRO A 239 -7.71 -9.18 -10.12
C PRO A 239 -7.01 -10.00 -9.05
N ALA A 240 -6.71 -9.36 -7.91
CA ALA A 240 -6.13 -10.05 -6.77
C ALA A 240 -6.97 -11.29 -6.51
N VAL A 241 -6.37 -12.47 -6.70
CA VAL A 241 -6.99 -13.74 -6.35
C VAL A 241 -6.98 -13.76 -4.83
N PHE A 242 -8.06 -13.26 -4.23
CA PHE A 242 -8.32 -13.49 -2.82
C PHE A 242 -8.36 -15.01 -2.62
N PRO A 243 -7.62 -15.57 -1.64
CA PRO A 243 -7.83 -16.96 -1.26
C PRO A 243 -9.31 -17.15 -0.96
N ARG A 244 -9.92 -18.15 -1.57
CA ARG A 244 -11.32 -18.47 -1.28
C ARG A 244 -11.39 -18.99 0.15
N ALA A 245 -12.56 -18.91 0.78
CA ALA A 245 -12.78 -19.48 2.11
C ALA A 245 -12.39 -20.97 2.21
N GLU A 246 -12.23 -21.65 1.08
CA GLU A 246 -11.77 -23.03 0.93
C GLU A 246 -10.24 -23.20 1.12
N ASP A 247 -9.46 -22.15 0.87
CA ASP A 247 -7.99 -22.12 1.01
C ASP A 247 -7.55 -21.83 2.46
N VAL A 248 -8.50 -21.47 3.33
CA VAL A 248 -8.33 -21.29 4.78
C VAL A 248 -9.02 -22.46 5.48
N ARG A 249 -8.54 -23.68 5.25
CA ARG A 249 -8.86 -24.83 6.09
C ARG A 249 -7.74 -25.03 7.11
N VAL A 250 -8.03 -24.66 8.35
CA VAL A 250 -7.43 -25.23 9.56
C VAL A 250 -8.36 -26.33 10.04
#